data_AF-A0A403M5A7-F1
#
_entry.id   AF-A0A403M5A7-F1
#
_cell.length_a   1.000
_cell.length_b   1.000
_cell.length_c   1.000
_cell.angle_alpha   90.00
_cell.angle_beta   90.00
_cell.angle_gamma   90.00
#
_symmetry.space_group_name_H-M   'P 1'
#
loop_
_entity.id
_entity.type
_entity.pdbx_description
1 polymer ?
#
loop_
_entity_poly.entity_id
_entity_poly.type
_entity_poly.pdbx_seq_one_letter_code
_entity_poly.pdbx_strand_id
1 'polypeptide(L)'
;MRFAKGVLLAICLIFLPLKAALALNCYFGTANGAVEKSEAIMPFAVPANSKPGDKIWESDDIKIPVYCDNNTNGNFESEHVYAWVNPYPGIQDPYYQLGVTYEGVDYDASLGKSRIDTNQCIDSKNIDIYTPEQIIAMGWQNKLCSG
;
A
#
# COMPACT_ATOMS: atom_id res chain seq x y z
N MET A 1 45.16 -7.87 16.26
CA MET A 1 43.72 -7.94 16.63
C MET A 1 42.75 -7.17 15.71
N ARG A 2 43.20 -6.52 14.61
CA ARG A 2 42.32 -5.83 13.64
C ARG A 2 41.83 -6.73 12.49
N PHE A 3 42.66 -7.67 12.01
CA PHE A 3 42.29 -8.63 10.95
C PHE A 3 41.15 -9.59 11.36
N ALA A 4 41.17 -10.08 12.61
CA ALA A 4 40.13 -11.00 13.11
C ALA A 4 38.73 -10.34 13.17
N LYS A 5 38.65 -9.02 13.43
CA LYS A 5 37.39 -8.28 13.45
C LYS A 5 36.80 -8.09 12.05
N GLY A 6 37.65 -7.86 11.04
CA GLY A 6 37.22 -7.74 9.65
C GLY A 6 36.69 -9.06 9.07
N VAL A 7 37.35 -10.18 9.39
CA VAL A 7 36.91 -11.52 8.98
C VAL A 7 35.59 -11.90 9.66
N LEU A 8 35.43 -11.61 10.95
CA LEU A 8 34.18 -11.89 11.67
C LEU A 8 33.01 -11.07 11.09
N LEU A 9 33.24 -9.79 10.76
CA LEU A 9 32.23 -8.94 10.13
C LEU A 9 31.82 -9.46 8.74
N ALA A 10 32.80 -9.90 7.92
CA ALA A 10 32.53 -10.49 6.62
C ALA A 10 31.70 -11.78 6.72
N ILE A 11 32.01 -12.64 7.70
CA ILE A 11 31.23 -13.85 7.99
C ILE A 11 29.80 -13.48 8.42
N CYS A 12 29.63 -12.50 9.31
CA CYS A 12 28.30 -12.03 9.72
C CYS A 12 27.46 -11.50 8.54
N LEU A 13 28.08 -10.78 7.59
CA LEU A 13 27.39 -10.27 6.41
C LEU A 13 26.92 -11.37 5.45
N ILE A 14 27.65 -12.49 5.35
CA ILE A 14 27.27 -13.64 4.50
C ILE A 14 26.06 -14.39 5.08
N PHE A 15 25.93 -14.43 6.41
CA PHE A 15 24.81 -15.08 7.09
C PHE A 15 23.61 -14.15 7.33
N LEU A 16 23.65 -12.91 6.84
CA LEU A 16 22.46 -12.06 6.88
C LEU A 16 21.39 -12.66 5.96
N PRO A 17 20.17 -12.94 6.48
CA PRO A 17 19.07 -13.36 5.64
C PRO A 17 18.65 -12.16 4.77
N LEU A 18 19.19 -12.09 3.56
CA LEU A 18 18.73 -11.18 2.53
C LEU A 18 17.35 -11.64 2.08
N LYS A 19 16.30 -11.11 2.71
CA LYS A 19 14.95 -11.24 2.17
C LYS A 19 14.90 -10.40 0.89
N ALA A 20 14.56 -11.03 -0.23
CA ALA A 20 14.25 -10.28 -1.44
C ALA A 20 13.13 -9.30 -1.10
N ALA A 21 13.35 -8.00 -1.33
CA ALA A 21 12.27 -7.03 -1.36
C ALA A 21 11.48 -7.33 -2.64
N LEU A 22 10.39 -8.08 -2.48
CA LEU A 22 9.43 -8.32 -3.53
C LEU A 22 8.58 -7.06 -3.60
N ALA A 23 8.68 -6.33 -4.70
CA ALA A 23 7.91 -5.13 -4.95
C ALA A 23 6.92 -5.44 -6.06
N LEU A 24 5.63 -5.45 -5.72
CA LEU A 24 4.58 -5.25 -6.72
C LEU A 24 4.86 -3.97 -7.49
N ASN A 25 4.56 -3.99 -8.77
CA ASN A 25 4.54 -2.78 -9.57
C ASN A 25 3.11 -2.23 -9.56
N CYS A 26 2.92 -1.06 -8.96
CA CYS A 26 1.61 -0.40 -8.92
C CYS A 26 1.66 0.94 -9.65
N TYR A 27 0.64 1.20 -10.46
CA TYR A 27 0.53 2.33 -11.35
C TYR A 27 -0.89 2.89 -11.34
N PHE A 28 -1.03 4.16 -11.70
CA PHE A 28 -2.32 4.78 -11.93
C PHE A 28 -2.93 4.27 -13.24
N GLY A 29 -4.13 3.68 -13.14
CA GLY A 29 -4.97 3.25 -14.25
C GLY A 29 -4.51 1.97 -14.97
N THR A 30 -3.27 1.92 -15.44
CA THR A 30 -2.78 0.87 -16.36
C THR A 30 -1.32 0.51 -16.12
N ALA A 31 -0.88 -0.66 -16.61
CA ALA A 31 0.52 -1.08 -16.57
C ALA A 31 1.46 0.00 -17.12
N ASN A 32 2.55 0.29 -16.40
CA ASN A 32 3.51 1.36 -16.70
C ASN A 32 2.91 2.78 -16.75
N GLY A 33 1.75 2.99 -16.12
CA GLY A 33 1.16 4.32 -15.92
C GLY A 33 1.97 5.20 -14.97
N ALA A 34 1.45 6.39 -14.67
CA ALA A 34 2.07 7.26 -13.67
C ALA A 34 1.99 6.65 -12.26
N VAL A 35 2.98 6.91 -11.41
CA VAL A 35 2.98 6.46 -9.99
C VAL A 35 2.59 7.56 -9.02
N GLU A 36 2.47 8.79 -9.52
CA GLU A 36 2.04 9.96 -8.76
C GLU A 36 0.85 10.61 -9.45
N LYS A 37 -0.09 11.08 -8.64
CA LYS A 37 -1.23 11.89 -9.07
C LYS A 37 -1.44 12.99 -8.04
N SER A 38 -1.79 14.17 -8.52
CA SER A 38 -2.18 15.30 -7.67
C SER A 38 -3.47 15.89 -8.18
N GLU A 39 -4.34 16.27 -7.26
CA GLU A 39 -5.57 17.00 -7.54
C GLU A 39 -5.62 18.25 -6.66
N ALA A 40 -6.08 19.35 -7.25
CA ALA A 40 -6.28 20.59 -6.52
C ALA A 40 -7.69 20.58 -5.93
N ILE A 41 -7.78 20.86 -4.63
CA ILE A 41 -9.06 21.08 -3.97
C ILE A 41 -9.54 22.49 -4.32
N MET A 42 -10.74 22.58 -4.87
CA MET A 42 -11.35 23.87 -5.20
C MET A 42 -11.68 24.66 -3.92
N PRO A 43 -11.68 26.01 -3.97
CA PRO A 43 -12.06 26.82 -2.82
C PRO A 43 -13.44 26.45 -2.29
N PHE A 44 -13.58 26.37 -0.97
CA PHE A 44 -14.83 26.09 -0.28
C PHE A 44 -15.06 27.10 0.86
N ALA A 45 -16.32 27.21 1.30
CA ALA A 45 -16.70 28.07 2.41
C ALA A 45 -16.86 27.24 3.69
N VAL A 46 -16.32 27.76 4.80
CA VAL A 46 -16.50 27.16 6.13
C VAL A 46 -17.75 27.74 6.79
N PRO A 47 -18.67 26.92 7.32
CA PRO A 47 -19.83 27.42 8.05
C PRO A 47 -19.44 28.24 9.28
N ALA A 48 -20.08 29.39 9.48
CA ALA A 48 -19.75 30.31 10.58
C ALA A 48 -20.03 29.73 11.99
N ASN A 49 -20.84 28.67 12.07
CA ASN A 49 -21.20 27.98 13.31
C ASN A 49 -20.39 26.70 13.56
N SER A 50 -19.39 26.39 12.72
CA SER A 50 -18.52 25.22 12.89
C SER A 50 -17.73 25.30 14.20
N LYS A 51 -17.53 24.16 14.83
CA LYS A 51 -16.79 23.97 16.08
C LYS A 51 -15.57 23.08 15.83
N PRO A 52 -14.55 23.13 16.71
CA PRO A 52 -13.43 22.19 16.64
C PRO A 52 -13.93 20.74 16.63
N GLY A 53 -13.47 19.95 15.65
CA GLY A 53 -13.87 18.57 15.44
C GLY A 53 -15.00 18.38 14.42
N ASP A 54 -15.66 19.45 13.96
CA ASP A 54 -16.66 19.33 12.90
C ASP A 54 -15.98 19.01 11.56
N LYS A 55 -16.57 18.09 10.80
CA LYS A 55 -16.28 17.93 9.37
C LYS A 55 -16.92 19.11 8.64
N ILE A 56 -16.11 20.10 8.27
CA ILE A 56 -16.57 21.37 7.68
C ILE A 56 -16.67 21.35 6.15
N TRP A 57 -16.04 20.36 5.51
CA TRP A 57 -16.04 20.18 4.06
C TRP A 57 -15.65 18.73 3.73
N GLU A 58 -16.21 18.21 2.65
CA GLU A 58 -15.89 16.91 2.05
C GLU A 58 -16.00 17.06 0.53
N SER A 59 -15.07 16.46 -0.22
CA SER A 59 -15.16 16.42 -1.67
C SER A 59 -16.25 15.45 -2.11
N ASP A 60 -16.64 15.52 -3.39
CA ASP A 60 -17.28 14.37 -4.04
C ASP A 60 -16.34 13.14 -4.01
N ASP A 61 -16.89 11.96 -4.24
CA ASP A 61 -16.14 10.71 -4.31
C ASP A 61 -15.00 10.79 -5.34
N ILE A 62 -13.76 10.65 -4.88
CA ILE A 62 -12.57 10.60 -5.73
C ILE A 62 -12.24 9.13 -6.03
N LYS A 63 -12.31 8.75 -7.31
CA LYS A 63 -11.92 7.42 -7.77
C LYS A 63 -10.48 7.42 -8.25
N ILE A 64 -9.62 6.69 -7.55
CA ILE A 64 -8.21 6.50 -7.92
C ILE A 64 -8.04 5.08 -8.45
N PRO A 65 -8.13 4.85 -9.78
CA PRO A 65 -7.85 3.53 -10.34
C PRO A 65 -6.37 3.20 -10.17
N VAL A 66 -6.09 2.09 -9.50
CA VAL A 66 -4.73 1.56 -9.33
C VAL A 66 -4.66 0.20 -10.01
N TYR A 67 -3.69 0.06 -10.90
CA TYR A 67 -3.30 -1.21 -11.50
C TYR A 67 -2.04 -1.70 -10.81
N CYS A 68 -2.08 -2.90 -10.25
CA CYS A 68 -0.91 -3.53 -9.64
C CYS A 68 -0.64 -4.88 -10.31
N ASP A 69 0.62 -5.20 -10.55
CA ASP A 69 1.05 -6.46 -11.12
C ASP A 69 2.43 -6.90 -10.60
N ASN A 70 2.94 -7.97 -11.19
CA ASN A 70 4.32 -8.42 -10.98
C ASN A 70 4.62 -8.93 -9.57
N ASN A 71 3.66 -9.63 -8.95
CA ASN A 71 3.98 -10.48 -7.80
C ASN A 71 4.92 -11.60 -8.27
N THR A 72 6.21 -11.47 -8.00
CA THR A 72 7.23 -12.46 -8.36
C THR A 72 7.66 -13.30 -7.17
N ASN A 73 6.78 -13.50 -6.18
CA ASN A 73 7.12 -14.24 -4.97
C ASN A 73 7.60 -15.66 -5.32
N GLY A 74 8.84 -15.97 -4.94
CA GLY A 74 9.50 -17.25 -5.25
C GLY A 74 8.89 -18.46 -4.53
N ASN A 75 8.09 -18.23 -3.49
CA ASN A 75 7.34 -19.27 -2.79
C ASN A 75 5.91 -19.44 -3.32
N PHE A 76 5.60 -18.79 -4.46
CA PHE A 76 4.29 -18.82 -5.11
C PHE A 76 3.14 -18.20 -4.27
N GLU A 77 3.46 -17.51 -3.18
CA GLU A 77 2.44 -16.88 -2.32
C GLU A 77 1.80 -15.67 -3.03
N SER A 78 0.49 -15.53 -2.85
CA SER A 78 -0.25 -14.32 -3.20
C SER A 78 0.18 -13.12 -2.35
N GLU A 79 -0.15 -11.92 -2.82
CA GLU A 79 0.15 -10.66 -2.14
C GLU A 79 -1.09 -9.80 -2.01
N HIS A 80 -1.37 -9.34 -0.78
CA HIS A 80 -2.48 -8.43 -0.50
C HIS A 80 -2.04 -6.98 -0.68
N VAL A 81 -2.87 -6.20 -1.37
CA VAL A 81 -2.61 -4.78 -1.62
C VAL A 81 -3.29 -3.94 -0.55
N TYR A 82 -2.53 -3.02 0.04
CA TYR A 82 -3.02 -2.08 1.04
C TYR A 82 -2.80 -0.65 0.57
N ALA A 83 -3.76 0.22 0.88
CA ALA A 83 -3.56 1.66 0.76
C ALA A 83 -3.03 2.20 2.09
N TRP A 84 -2.12 3.18 2.01
CA TRP A 84 -1.62 3.87 3.19
C TRP A 84 -2.01 5.33 3.11
N VAL A 85 -2.81 5.78 4.06
CA VAL A 85 -3.17 7.19 4.20
C VAL A 85 -2.25 7.83 5.24
N ASN A 86 -1.73 8.99 4.88
CA ASN A 86 -0.86 9.79 5.74
C ASN A 86 -1.28 11.26 5.65
N PRO A 87 -2.49 11.60 6.12
CA PRO A 87 -2.92 12.99 6.21
C PRO A 87 -2.00 13.76 7.16
N TYR A 88 -1.58 14.95 6.75
CA TYR A 88 -0.78 15.87 7.55
C TYR A 88 -1.43 17.25 7.57
N PRO A 89 -1.31 18.03 8.65
CA PRO A 89 -1.80 19.39 8.68
C PRO A 89 -1.17 20.23 7.57
N GLY A 90 -1.95 21.11 6.95
CA GLY A 90 -1.43 22.07 5.98
C GLY A 90 -0.43 23.02 6.63
N ILE A 91 0.67 23.33 5.95
CA ILE A 91 1.69 24.27 6.45
C ILE A 91 1.10 25.69 6.58
N GLN A 92 0.22 26.06 5.65
CA GLN A 92 -0.39 27.41 5.59
C GLN A 92 -1.63 27.53 6.48
N ASP A 93 -2.24 26.41 6.84
CA ASP A 93 -3.52 26.35 7.54
C ASP A 93 -3.48 25.33 8.69
N PRO A 94 -2.69 25.58 9.75
CA PRO A 94 -2.43 24.61 10.82
C PRO A 94 -3.67 24.26 11.65
N TYR A 95 -4.73 25.05 11.56
CA TYR A 95 -5.99 24.83 12.27
C TYR A 95 -6.96 23.91 11.52
N TYR A 96 -6.70 23.61 10.24
CA TYR A 96 -7.47 22.63 9.48
C TYR A 96 -6.74 21.30 9.43
N GLN A 97 -7.50 20.23 9.63
CA GLN A 97 -7.00 18.86 9.53
C GLN A 97 -7.48 18.26 8.22
N LEU A 98 -6.54 17.66 7.48
CA LEU A 98 -6.87 16.84 6.33
C LEU A 98 -7.24 15.44 6.79
N GLY A 99 -8.10 14.80 6.02
CA GLY A 99 -8.48 13.41 6.20
C GLY A 99 -8.94 12.79 4.90
N VAL A 100 -9.14 11.48 4.92
CA VAL A 100 -9.68 10.68 3.83
C VAL A 100 -10.83 9.86 4.39
N THR A 101 -12.01 9.97 3.78
CA THR A 101 -13.09 9.01 4.01
C THR A 101 -12.90 7.85 3.04
N TYR A 102 -12.81 6.62 3.54
CA TYR A 102 -12.77 5.41 2.70
C TYR A 102 -13.85 4.44 3.17
N GLU A 103 -14.76 4.06 2.27
CA GLU A 103 -15.90 3.16 2.55
C GLU A 103 -16.71 3.54 3.81
N GLY A 104 -16.86 4.85 4.05
CA GLY A 104 -17.60 5.39 5.20
C GLY A 104 -16.81 5.49 6.51
N VAL A 105 -15.50 5.16 6.50
CA VAL A 105 -14.61 5.31 7.65
C VAL A 105 -13.70 6.53 7.45
N ASP A 106 -13.67 7.41 8.45
CA ASP A 106 -12.84 8.61 8.44
C ASP A 106 -11.42 8.32 8.94
N TYR A 107 -10.42 8.71 8.13
CA TYR A 107 -9.00 8.65 8.45
C TYR A 107 -8.39 10.05 8.45
N ASP A 108 -8.15 10.63 9.62
CA ASP A 108 -7.61 12.00 9.75
C ASP A 108 -6.19 12.05 10.33
N ALA A 109 -5.62 13.25 10.38
CA ALA A 109 -4.27 13.49 10.89
C ALA A 109 -4.08 13.10 12.38
N SER A 110 -5.16 12.97 13.17
CA SER A 110 -5.08 12.55 14.58
C SER A 110 -4.79 11.06 14.74
N LEU A 111 -5.23 10.24 13.78
CA LEU A 111 -4.94 8.81 13.72
C LEU A 111 -3.51 8.53 13.21
N GLY A 112 -2.91 9.51 12.52
CA GLY A 112 -1.61 9.38 11.90
C GLY A 112 -1.61 8.43 10.70
N LYS A 113 -0.46 7.79 10.45
CA LYS A 113 -0.29 6.85 9.33
C LYS A 113 -1.19 5.62 9.53
N SER A 114 -2.17 5.47 8.66
CA SER A 114 -3.17 4.40 8.74
C SER A 114 -3.10 3.51 7.51
N ARG A 115 -3.18 2.19 7.74
CA ARG A 115 -3.28 1.18 6.69
C ARG A 115 -4.75 0.87 6.43
N ILE A 116 -5.15 0.94 5.17
CA ILE A 116 -6.48 0.59 4.66
C ILE A 116 -6.38 -0.72 3.88
N ASP A 117 -7.23 -1.67 4.22
CA ASP A 117 -7.39 -2.90 3.45
C ASP A 117 -8.20 -2.61 2.19
N THR A 118 -7.60 -2.85 1.02
CA THR A 118 -8.29 -2.65 -0.26
C THR A 118 -9.10 -3.88 -0.67
N ASN A 119 -8.99 -4.97 0.08
CA ASN A 119 -9.48 -6.31 -0.25
C ASN A 119 -8.94 -6.85 -1.59
N GLN A 120 -7.94 -6.20 -2.19
CA GLN A 120 -7.31 -6.66 -3.42
C GLN A 120 -6.18 -7.62 -3.10
N CYS A 121 -6.06 -8.66 -3.92
CA CYS A 121 -5.05 -9.68 -3.82
C CYS A 121 -4.53 -10.02 -5.22
N ILE A 122 -3.23 -10.27 -5.33
CA ILE A 122 -2.55 -10.58 -6.59
C ILE A 122 -1.82 -11.92 -6.48
N ASP A 123 -2.17 -12.86 -7.34
CA ASP A 123 -1.51 -14.15 -7.46
C ASP A 123 -0.05 -13.98 -7.90
N SER A 124 0.82 -14.89 -7.47
CA SER A 124 2.21 -14.89 -7.93
C SER A 124 2.28 -15.27 -9.40
N LYS A 125 2.93 -14.47 -10.24
CA LYS A 125 3.21 -14.81 -11.65
C LYS A 125 3.97 -16.13 -11.79
N ASN A 126 4.73 -16.54 -10.76
CA ASN A 126 5.45 -17.81 -10.78
C ASN A 126 4.49 -19.02 -10.71
N ILE A 127 3.24 -18.83 -10.30
CA ILE A 127 2.26 -19.92 -10.22
C ILE A 127 1.65 -20.24 -11.60
N ASP A 128 1.72 -19.32 -12.56
CA ASP A 128 1.13 -19.43 -13.90
C ASP A 128 1.69 -20.59 -14.73
N ILE A 129 2.84 -21.16 -14.32
CA ILE A 129 3.42 -22.35 -14.96
C ILE A 129 2.67 -23.64 -14.65
N TYR A 130 1.78 -23.62 -13.64
CA TYR A 130 1.02 -24.78 -13.20
C TYR A 130 -0.44 -24.70 -13.66
N THR A 131 -1.00 -25.82 -14.07
CA THR A 131 -2.44 -25.91 -14.35
C THR A 131 -3.24 -25.95 -13.05
N PRO A 132 -4.53 -25.59 -13.06
CA PRO A 132 -5.39 -25.70 -11.87
C PRO A 132 -5.38 -27.10 -11.24
N GLU A 133 -5.36 -28.17 -12.05
CA GLU A 133 -5.31 -29.55 -11.56
C GLU A 133 -4.00 -29.85 -10.82
N GLN A 134 -2.87 -29.31 -11.31
CA GLN A 134 -1.58 -29.45 -10.65
C GLN A 134 -1.56 -28.70 -9.32
N ILE A 135 -2.11 -27.48 -9.27
CA ILE A 135 -2.23 -26.70 -8.03
C ILE A 135 -3.05 -27.46 -6.99
N ILE A 136 -4.18 -28.05 -7.40
CA ILE A 136 -5.02 -28.88 -6.52
C ILE A 136 -4.26 -30.13 -6.04
N ALA A 137 -3.57 -30.83 -6.94
CA ALA A 137 -2.80 -32.02 -6.61
C ALA A 137 -1.65 -31.73 -5.63
N MET A 138 -1.07 -30.53 -5.67
CA MET A 138 -0.05 -30.06 -4.74
C MET A 138 -0.62 -29.52 -3.42
N GLY A 139 -1.93 -29.31 -3.32
CA GLY A 139 -2.57 -28.70 -2.15
C GLY A 139 -2.26 -27.20 -2.02
N TRP A 140 -2.03 -26.50 -3.13
CA TRP A 140 -1.57 -25.11 -3.17
C TRP A 140 -2.69 -24.08 -3.37
N GLN A 141 -3.96 -24.47 -3.21
CA GLN A 141 -5.10 -23.58 -3.40
C GLN A 141 -5.05 -22.36 -2.47
N ASN A 142 -4.51 -22.52 -1.26
CA ASN A 142 -4.36 -21.43 -0.28
C ASN A 142 -3.30 -20.37 -0.67
N LYS A 143 -2.53 -20.61 -1.73
CA LYS A 143 -1.56 -19.65 -2.28
C LYS A 143 -2.19 -18.72 -3.31
N LEU A 144 -3.41 -19.03 -3.77
CA LEU A 144 -4.17 -18.20 -4.68
C LEU A 144 -5.02 -17.20 -3.90
N CYS A 145 -5.33 -16.08 -4.53
CA CYS A 145 -6.22 -15.05 -4.02
C CYS A 145 -7.68 -15.50 -3.98
N SER A 146 -8.06 -16.39 -4.90
CA SER A 146 -9.33 -17.10 -4.87
C SER A 146 -9.09 -18.52 -4.33
N GLY A 147 -9.32 -18.69 -3.03
CA GLY A 147 -9.40 -19.99 -2.38
C GLY A 147 -10.81 -20.57 -2.39
#